data_AF-A0A0M8VWW4-F1
#
_entry.id   AF-A0A0M8VWW4-F1
#
_cell.length_a   1.000
_cell.length_b   1.000
_cell.length_c   1.000
_cell.angle_alpha   90.00
_cell.angle_beta   90.00
_cell.angle_gamma   90.00
#
_symmetry.space_group_name_H-M   'P 1'
#
loop_
_entity.id
_entity.type
_entity.pdbx_description
1 polymer ?
#
loop_
_entity_poly.entity_id
_entity_poly.type
_entity_poly.pdbx_seq_one_letter_code
_entity_poly.pdbx_strand_id
1 'polypeptide(L)'
;MAALIASLAGALILAGIVYDATRLITPDEPRRPPLARLRGRRAALQAAERWLVGLRLHHRIDASNYQHRMSTLACGQRRTPTGPTNGKEHHG
;
A
#
# COMPACT_ATOMS: atom_id res chain seq x y z
N MET A 1 34.55 12.04 30.35
CA MET A 1 33.18 11.50 30.22
C MET A 1 32.52 11.84 28.89
N ALA A 2 32.54 13.09 28.43
CA ALA A 2 31.91 13.47 27.16
C ALA A 2 32.38 12.66 25.93
N ALA A 3 33.69 12.40 25.81
CA ALA A 3 34.24 11.58 24.73
C ALA A 3 33.79 10.10 24.77
N LEU A 4 33.61 9.54 25.97
CA LEU A 4 33.06 8.20 26.17
C LEU A 4 31.59 8.14 25.75
N ILE A 5 30.81 9.16 26.11
CA ILE A 5 29.39 9.25 25.73
C ILE A 5 29.26 9.43 24.21
N ALA A 6 30.08 10.30 23.61
CA ALA A 6 30.07 10.55 22.16
C ALA A 6 30.48 9.31 21.36
N SER A 7 31.50 8.57 21.80
CA SER A 7 31.91 7.32 21.16
C SER A 7 30.86 6.22 21.30
N LEU A 8 30.23 6.08 22.48
CA LEU A 8 29.13 5.15 22.69
C LEU A 8 27.93 5.46 21.79
N ALA A 9 27.53 6.75 21.72
CA ALA A 9 26.45 7.20 20.86
C ALA A 9 26.76 6.95 19.38
N GLY A 10 27.98 7.26 18.94
CA GLY A 10 28.44 6.99 17.58
C GLY A 10 28.40 5.50 17.24
N ALA A 11 28.83 4.63 18.15
CA ALA A 11 28.80 3.18 17.98
C ALA A 11 27.35 2.65 17.87
N LEU A 12 26.43 3.16 18.70
CA LEU A 12 25.00 2.80 18.66
C LEU A 12 24.34 3.23 17.35
N ILE A 13 24.62 4.44 16.87
CA ILE A 13 24.12 4.94 15.58
C ILE A 13 24.64 4.06 14.44
N LEU A 14 25.95 3.77 14.45
CA LEU A 14 26.57 2.94 13.42
C LEU A 14 26.00 1.51 13.43
N ALA A 15 25.83 0.92 14.61
CA ALA A 15 25.21 -0.39 14.77
C ALA A 15 23.76 -0.40 14.26
N GLY A 16 22.97 0.64 14.53
CA GLY A 16 21.61 0.79 14.03
C GLY A 16 21.54 0.89 12.50
N ILE A 17 22.45 1.64 11.88
CA ILE A 17 22.55 1.75 10.41
C ILE A 17 22.92 0.40 9.79
N VAL A 18 23.92 -0.29 10.35
CA VAL A 18 24.33 -1.62 9.88
C VAL A 18 23.20 -2.64 10.06
N TYR A 19 22.47 -2.58 11.18
CA TYR A 19 21.33 -3.45 11.43
C TYR A 19 20.18 -3.20 10.45
N ASP A 20 19.84 -1.93 10.17
CA ASP A 20 18.79 -1.62 9.20
C ASP A 20 19.20 -2.00 7.77
N ALA A 21 20.46 -1.75 7.39
CA ALA A 21 21.01 -2.16 6.09
C ALA A 21 21.02 -3.69 5.93
N THR A 22 21.51 -4.42 6.93
CA THR A 22 21.50 -5.90 6.92
C THR A 22 20.08 -6.46 6.91
N ARG A 23 19.11 -5.83 7.58
CA ARG A 23 17.70 -6.20 7.52
C ARG A 23 17.03 -5.87 6.18
N LEU A 24 17.45 -4.80 5.52
CA LEU A 24 17.01 -4.47 4.16
C LEU A 24 17.53 -5.46 3.14
N ILE A 25 18.75 -5.99 3.36
CA ILE A 25 19.45 -6.91 2.45
C ILE A 25 19.12 -8.38 2.75
N THR A 26 18.91 -8.74 4.01
CA THR A 26 18.64 -10.10 4.48
C THR A 26 17.14 -10.25 4.71
N PRO A 27 16.39 -10.87 3.79
CA PRO A 27 14.98 -11.18 4.00
C PRO A 27 14.85 -12.41 4.90
N ASP A 28 15.42 -12.37 6.10
CA ASP A 28 15.08 -13.32 7.15
C ASP A 28 13.78 -12.85 7.80
N GLU A 29 12.65 -13.22 7.20
CA GLU A 29 11.45 -13.70 7.90
C GLU A 29 10.35 -14.13 6.87
N PRO A 30 9.71 -15.29 7.01
CA PRO A 30 8.77 -15.85 6.02
C PRO A 30 7.35 -15.25 6.02
N ARG A 31 7.17 -13.99 6.48
CA ARG A 31 5.84 -13.38 6.67
C ARG A 31 5.66 -11.94 6.18
N ARG A 32 6.57 -11.40 5.37
CA ARG A 32 6.34 -10.10 4.71
C ARG A 32 6.15 -10.27 3.21
N PRO A 33 5.03 -9.78 2.62
CA PRO A 33 4.87 -9.80 1.18
C PRO A 33 6.01 -8.98 0.55
N PRO A 34 6.61 -9.48 -0.55
CA PRO A 34 7.80 -8.88 -1.15
C PRO A 34 7.59 -7.38 -1.41
N LEU A 35 8.61 -6.57 -1.14
CA LEU A 35 8.55 -5.10 -1.29
C LEU A 35 8.10 -4.68 -2.70
N ALA A 36 8.38 -5.48 -3.73
CA ALA A 36 7.86 -5.30 -5.08
C ALA A 36 6.31 -5.37 -5.14
N ARG A 37 5.69 -6.28 -4.38
CA ARG A 37 4.24 -6.41 -4.26
C ARG A 37 3.62 -5.24 -3.48
N LEU A 38 4.34 -4.71 -2.49
CA LEU A 38 3.93 -3.50 -1.77
C LEU A 38 4.06 -2.24 -2.63
N ARG A 39 5.14 -2.10 -3.40
CA ARG A 39 5.31 -1.01 -4.38
C ARG A 39 4.26 -1.08 -5.48
N GLY A 40 4.01 -2.28 -6.03
CA GLY A 40 2.92 -2.50 -6.99
C GLY A 40 1.55 -2.17 -6.42
N ARG A 41 1.29 -2.54 -5.16
CA ARG A 41 0.05 -2.18 -4.44
C ARG A 41 -0.09 -0.67 -4.26
N ARG A 42 0.99 0.03 -3.90
CA ARG A 42 0.99 1.49 -3.72
C ARG A 42 0.76 2.20 -5.05
N ALA A 43 1.40 1.73 -6.12
CA ALA A 43 1.19 2.26 -7.48
C ALA A 43 -0.25 2.04 -7.96
N ALA A 44 -0.82 0.85 -7.72
CA ALA A 44 -2.21 0.55 -8.07
C ALA A 44 -3.22 1.41 -7.30
N LEU A 45 -2.98 1.66 -6.00
CA LEU A 45 -3.79 2.57 -5.20
C LEU A 45 -3.71 4.00 -5.72
N GLN A 46 -2.50 4.51 -5.98
CA GLN A 46 -2.30 5.85 -6.53
C GLN A 46 -2.97 6.03 -7.91
N ALA A 47 -2.95 4.99 -8.76
CA ALA A 47 -3.64 5.02 -10.04
C ALA A 47 -5.17 5.07 -9.88
N ALA A 48 -5.72 4.30 -8.93
CA ALA A 48 -7.15 4.30 -8.65
C ALA A 48 -7.64 5.63 -8.07
N GLU A 49 -6.86 6.25 -7.19
CA GLU A 49 -7.14 7.59 -6.64
C GLU A 49 -7.17 8.66 -7.74
N ARG A 50 -6.13 8.71 -8.59
CA ARG A 50 -6.06 9.66 -9.72
C ARG A 50 -7.24 9.50 -10.66
N TRP A 51 -7.65 8.27 -10.94
CA TRP A 51 -8.79 8.00 -11.81
C TRP A 51 -10.13 8.43 -11.19
N LEU A 52 -10.33 8.23 -9.88
CA LEU A 52 -11.53 8.74 -9.18
C LEU A 52 -11.58 10.27 -9.16
N VAL A 53 -10.44 10.92 -8.94
CA VAL A 53 -10.32 12.38 -9.00
C VAL A 53 -10.64 12.89 -10.40
N GLY A 54 -10.15 12.23 -11.45
CA GLY A 54 -10.48 12.54 -12.84
C GLY A 54 -11.97 12.42 -13.14
N LEU A 55 -12.63 11.35 -12.67
CA LEU A 55 -14.08 11.22 -12.83
C LEU A 55 -14.86 12.33 -12.14
N ARG A 56 -14.44 12.74 -10.95
CA ARG A 56 -15.09 13.83 -10.20
C ARG A 56 -14.90 15.18 -10.91
N LEU A 57 -13.69 15.46 -11.39
CA LEU A 57 -13.37 16.67 -12.16
C LEU A 57 -14.20 16.76 -13.45
N HIS A 58 -14.47 15.63 -14.09
CA HIS A 58 -15.32 15.55 -15.27
C HIS A 58 -16.81 15.42 -14.96
N HIS A 59 -17.23 15.64 -13.71
CA HIS A 59 -18.62 15.51 -13.24
C HIS A 59 -19.27 14.16 -13.58
N ARG A 60 -18.47 13.12 -13.83
CA ARG A 60 -18.94 11.77 -14.18
C ARG A 60 -19.41 10.98 -12.95
N ILE A 61 -19.07 11.44 -11.75
CA ILE A 61 -19.49 10.85 -10.48
C ILE A 61 -19.83 11.94 -9.46
N ASP A 62 -20.86 11.70 -8.66
CA ASP A 62 -21.26 12.58 -7.57
C ASP A 62 -20.33 12.48 -6.36
N ALA A 63 -20.40 13.49 -5.49
CA ALA A 63 -19.57 13.56 -4.28
C ALA A 63 -19.78 12.37 -3.33
N SER A 64 -21.01 11.89 -3.18
CA SER A 64 -21.34 10.71 -2.36
C SER A 64 -20.75 9.42 -2.93
N ASN A 65 -20.81 9.25 -4.26
CA ASN A 65 -20.22 8.11 -4.96
C ASN A 65 -18.69 8.15 -4.86
N TYR A 66 -18.09 9.33 -5.02
CA TYR A 66 -16.66 9.54 -4.79
C TYR A 66 -16.23 9.16 -3.37
N GLN A 67 -16.93 9.66 -2.33
CA GLN A 67 -16.62 9.37 -0.93
C GLN A 67 -16.74 7.88 -0.60
N HIS A 68 -17.82 7.22 -1.07
CA HIS A 68 -18.00 5.79 -0.88
C HIS A 68 -16.85 5.00 -1.50
N ARG A 69 -16.46 5.34 -2.74
CA ARG A 69 -15.37 4.64 -3.44
C ARG A 69 -14.00 4.90 -2.81
N MET A 70 -13.73 6.11 -2.33
CA MET A 70 -12.50 6.43 -1.60
C MET A 70 -12.42 5.67 -0.28
N SER A 71 -13.54 5.55 0.45
CA SER A 71 -13.61 4.75 1.68
C SER A 71 -13.32 3.26 1.41
N THR A 72 -13.88 2.69 0.34
CA THR A 72 -13.56 1.28 -0.04
C THR A 72 -12.09 1.06 -0.40
N LEU A 73 -11.44 2.06 -1.03
CA LEU A 73 -10.00 2.02 -1.31
C LEU A 73 -9.16 2.10 -0.03
N ALA A 74 -9.54 2.97 0.91
CA ALA A 74 -8.86 3.14 2.20
C ALA A 74 -8.95 1.88 3.08
N CYS A 75 -10.10 1.19 3.06
CA CYS A 75 -10.26 -0.11 3.72
C CYS A 75 -9.48 -1.25 3.04
N GLY A 76 -8.81 -0.99 1.91
CA GLY A 76 -8.06 -2.00 1.17
C GLY A 76 -8.93 -3.12 0.61
N GLN A 77 -10.25 -2.88 0.51
CA GLN A 77 -11.21 -3.88 0.09
C GLN A 77 -11.03 -4.08 -1.42
N ARG A 78 -10.44 -5.22 -1.77
CA ARG A 78 -10.36 -5.67 -3.16
C ARG A 78 -11.78 -5.66 -3.70
N ARG A 79 -12.01 -4.86 -4.75
CA ARG A 79 -12.95 -5.31 -5.77
C ARG A 79 -12.34 -6.57 -6.34
N THR A 80 -12.82 -7.72 -5.90
CA THR A 80 -12.78 -8.91 -6.73
C THR A 80 -13.34 -8.49 -8.09
N PRO A 81 -12.63 -8.72 -9.20
CA PRO A 81 -13.25 -8.68 -10.51
C PRO A 81 -14.11 -9.93 -10.62
N THR A 82 -15.12 -10.07 -9.77
CA THR A 82 -16.31 -10.81 -10.16
C THR A 82 -16.97 -9.89 -11.16
N GLY A 83 -16.63 -10.11 -12.43
CA GLY A 83 -17.40 -9.60 -13.54
C GLY A 83 -18.88 -9.93 -13.32
N PRO A 84 -19.79 -9.22 -13.99
CA PRO A 84 -21.21 -9.51 -13.87
C PRO A 84 -21.43 -10.98 -14.21
N THR A 85 -21.73 -11.80 -13.21
CA THR A 85 -22.34 -13.11 -13.42
C THR A 85 -23.76 -12.82 -13.88
N ASN A 86 -23.89 -12.47 -15.16
CA ASN A 86 -25.13 -12.62 -15.90
C ASN A 86 -25.39 -14.13 -16.02
N GLY A 87 -25.82 -14.74 -14.92
CA GLY A 87 -26.47 -16.04 -14.91
C GLY A 87 -27.88 -15.85 -15.41
N LYS A 88 -28.05 -15.70 -16.73
CA LYS A 88 -29.26 -16.15 -17.39
C LYS A 88 -29.18 -17.67 -17.42
N GLU A 89 -29.95 -18.36 -16.60
CA GLU A 89 -30.44 -19.70 -16.93
C GLU A 89 -31.91 -19.79 -16.55
N HIS A 90 -32.72 -19.71 -17.61
CA HIS A 90 -34.05 -20.29 -17.71
C HIS A 90 -33.98 -21.80 -17.47
N HIS A 91 -35.08 -22.35 -16.93
CA HIS A 91 -35.64 -23.72 -17.03
C HIS A 91 -36.05 -24.19 -15.64
N GLY A 92 -37.29 -24.57 -15.35
CA GLY A 92 -38.53 -24.72 -16.10
C GLY A 92 -39.61 -25.12 -15.08
#